data_AF-A0A3D3RCA3-F1
#
_entry.id   AF-A0A3D3RCA3-F1
#
_cell.length_a   1.000
_cell.length_b   1.000
_cell.length_c   1.000
_cell.angle_alpha   90.00
_cell.angle_beta   90.00
_cell.angle_gamma   90.00
#
_symmetry.space_group_name_H-M   'P 1'
#
loop_
_entity.id
_entity.type
_entity.pdbx_description
1 polymer ?
#
loop_
_entity_poly.entity_id
_entity_poly.type
_entity_poly.pdbx_seq_one_letter_code
_entity_poly.pdbx_strand_id
1 'polypeptide(L)'
;GHFRDNREIAEIMADVQSTLLDLREIKSNDKEIMYLSDQVQNANTLFLQCINKLNALPKPADEGTMFVGSMLDGFFGNFLGSYHRGLDAEAKQNALNVELQSAIAAVDQLEAALLLLPKVAEKYSATLSDSTGRIVVDFNESWGYSGPNDWLVLQNRGETLKDCTILVQLTGASGKVRKNVHFLETWPSNSSMWGRYQSGEEVLGRTVEKTTVTQVQELDITIYSPQFATQIQYVYQGAEKDKDIAQICKDLSFQGAYQPYESGVIWDTQRGAQITLNGVSYIPKCRVDVAFRKGEQSKGWHWNHDSWMKGETKSFNTPKGGLTFDPDRVDFEVSFPNTNYKYKSTLTVDLKSGK
;
A
#
# COMPACT_ATOMS: atom_id res chain seq x y z
N GLY A 1 -8.82 -10.44 -13.00
CA GLY A 1 -9.14 -9.71 -14.25
C GLY A 1 -8.66 -8.29 -14.05
N HIS A 2 -7.63 -7.89 -14.77
CA HIS A 2 -7.03 -6.57 -14.62
C HIS A 2 -7.45 -5.70 -15.80
N PHE A 3 -8.21 -4.64 -15.50
CA PHE A 3 -8.27 -3.46 -16.36
C PHE A 3 -6.85 -2.88 -16.40
N ARG A 4 -6.11 -3.20 -17.47
CA ARG A 4 -4.97 -2.40 -17.92
C ARG A 4 -5.56 -1.40 -18.91
N ASP A 5 -5.77 -0.18 -18.45
CA ASP A 5 -6.15 0.94 -19.30
C ASP A 5 -4.87 1.37 -20.03
N ASN A 6 -4.54 0.69 -21.13
CA ASN A 6 -3.43 1.08 -22.00
C ASN A 6 -3.84 2.37 -22.73
N ARG A 7 -3.75 3.52 -22.06
CA ARG A 7 -4.04 4.82 -22.68
C ARG A 7 -2.91 5.23 -23.60
N GLU A 8 -3.25 5.77 -24.76
CA GLU A 8 -2.24 6.24 -25.69
C GLU A 8 -1.65 7.59 -25.24
N ILE A 9 -0.36 7.81 -25.49
CA ILE A 9 0.38 9.05 -25.16
C ILE A 9 -0.36 10.30 -25.63
N ALA A 10 -0.97 10.22 -26.82
CA ALA A 10 -1.72 11.30 -27.42
C ALA A 10 -2.97 11.69 -26.61
N GLU A 11 -3.65 10.72 -26.02
CA GLU A 11 -4.82 10.96 -25.16
C GLU A 11 -4.40 11.70 -23.89
N ILE A 12 -3.29 11.30 -23.27
CA ILE A 12 -2.77 11.96 -22.06
C ILE A 12 -2.31 13.38 -22.36
N MET A 13 -1.62 13.60 -23.48
CA MET A 13 -1.26 14.94 -23.91
C MET A 13 -2.49 15.81 -24.16
N ALA A 14 -3.56 15.26 -24.73
CA ALA A 14 -4.81 15.97 -24.95
C ALA A 14 -5.49 16.35 -23.61
N ASP A 15 -5.53 15.44 -22.64
CA ASP A 15 -6.10 15.69 -21.31
C ASP A 15 -5.35 16.80 -20.57
N VAL A 16 -4.01 16.78 -20.59
CA VAL A 16 -3.18 17.83 -19.96
C VAL A 16 -3.36 19.17 -20.69
N GLN A 17 -3.46 19.16 -22.01
CA GLN A 17 -3.75 20.38 -22.79
C GLN A 17 -5.15 20.93 -22.50
N SER A 18 -6.15 20.07 -22.37
CA SER A 18 -7.51 20.47 -21.95
C SER A 18 -7.48 21.10 -20.57
N THR A 19 -6.82 20.46 -19.60
CA THR A 19 -6.65 20.99 -18.24
C THR A 19 -5.97 22.35 -18.24
N LEU A 20 -4.95 22.55 -19.09
CA LEU A 20 -4.30 23.85 -19.24
C LEU A 20 -5.23 24.93 -19.80
N LEU A 21 -6.14 24.58 -20.72
CA LEU A 21 -7.15 25.50 -21.22
C LEU A 21 -8.12 25.89 -20.10
N ASP A 22 -8.65 24.90 -19.37
CA ASP A 22 -9.57 25.13 -18.26
C ASP A 22 -8.94 26.02 -17.18
N LEU A 23 -7.68 25.78 -16.82
CA LEU A 23 -6.94 26.60 -15.85
C LEU A 23 -6.77 28.06 -16.29
N ARG A 24 -6.58 28.30 -17.60
CA ARG A 24 -6.45 29.67 -18.15
C ARG A 24 -7.77 30.43 -18.13
N GLU A 25 -8.89 29.71 -18.14
CA GLU A 25 -10.22 30.30 -18.05
C GLU A 25 -10.62 30.67 -16.62
N ILE A 26 -9.91 30.16 -15.60
CA ILE A 26 -10.14 30.52 -14.20
C ILE A 26 -9.91 32.02 -14.01
N LYS A 27 -10.99 32.72 -13.67
CA LYS A 27 -10.98 34.12 -13.26
C LYS A 27 -11.38 34.20 -11.79
N SER A 28 -10.44 34.61 -10.94
CA SER A 28 -10.69 34.81 -9.51
C SER A 28 -10.06 36.10 -9.01
N ASN A 29 -10.74 36.76 -8.07
CA ASN A 29 -10.17 37.87 -7.32
C ASN A 29 -9.36 37.41 -6.10
N ASP A 30 -9.43 36.12 -5.76
CA ASP A 30 -8.60 35.53 -4.70
C ASP A 30 -7.19 35.27 -5.22
N LYS A 31 -6.22 36.01 -4.66
CA LYS A 31 -4.81 35.91 -5.04
C LYS A 31 -4.24 34.51 -4.82
N GLU A 32 -4.75 33.75 -3.84
CA GLU A 32 -4.29 32.38 -3.61
C GLU A 32 -4.82 31.42 -4.69
N ILE A 33 -6.07 31.59 -5.16
CA ILE A 33 -6.60 30.82 -6.30
C ILE A 33 -5.79 31.11 -7.55
N MET A 34 -5.51 32.39 -7.84
CA MET A 34 -4.71 32.77 -9.00
C MET A 34 -3.29 32.22 -8.91
N TYR A 35 -2.64 32.33 -7.74
CA TYR A 35 -1.31 31.76 -7.52
C TYR A 35 -1.29 30.24 -7.77
N LEU A 36 -2.27 29.49 -7.26
CA LEU A 36 -2.35 28.05 -7.45
C LEU A 36 -2.60 27.68 -8.92
N SER A 37 -3.49 28.40 -9.60
CA SER A 37 -3.70 28.23 -11.05
C SER A 37 -2.39 28.42 -11.81
N ASP A 38 -1.65 29.49 -11.51
CA ASP A 38 -0.35 29.76 -12.14
C ASP A 38 0.68 28.64 -11.86
N GLN A 39 0.75 28.13 -10.62
CA GLN A 39 1.66 27.02 -10.28
C GLN A 39 1.32 25.75 -11.06
N VAL A 40 0.05 25.38 -11.13
CA VAL A 40 -0.40 24.18 -11.86
C VAL A 40 -0.19 24.35 -13.37
N GLN A 41 -0.47 25.54 -13.93
CA GLN A 41 -0.20 25.84 -15.34
C GLN A 41 1.29 25.72 -15.68
N ASN A 42 2.16 26.27 -14.84
CA ASN A 42 3.61 26.19 -15.05
C ASN A 42 4.10 24.75 -14.99
N ALA A 43 3.66 23.98 -13.99
CA ALA A 43 4.06 22.60 -13.84
C ALA A 43 3.57 21.71 -15.00
N ASN A 44 2.30 21.85 -15.43
CA ASN A 44 1.76 21.13 -16.59
C ASN A 44 2.47 21.53 -17.89
N THR A 45 2.85 22.79 -18.05
CA THR A 45 3.64 23.25 -19.21
C THR A 45 5.02 22.58 -19.23
N LEU A 46 5.72 22.55 -18.08
CA LEU A 46 7.01 21.88 -17.95
C LEU A 46 6.89 20.37 -18.22
N PHE A 47 5.84 19.73 -17.69
CA PHE A 47 5.57 18.32 -17.92
C PHE A 47 5.37 17.99 -19.40
N LEU A 48 4.54 18.76 -20.12
CA LEU A 48 4.36 18.61 -21.57
C LEU A 48 5.67 18.83 -22.34
N GLN A 49 6.50 19.78 -21.92
CA GLN A 49 7.82 19.97 -22.53
C GLN A 49 8.73 18.76 -22.31
N CYS A 50 8.75 18.20 -21.10
CA CYS A 50 9.53 17.00 -20.78
C CYS A 50 9.08 15.81 -21.63
N ILE A 51 7.76 15.54 -21.71
CA ILE A 51 7.22 14.44 -22.54
C ILE A 51 7.59 14.63 -24.01
N ASN A 52 7.45 15.85 -24.55
CA ASN A 52 7.80 16.13 -25.94
C ASN A 52 9.28 15.87 -26.23
N LYS A 53 10.17 16.27 -25.32
CA LYS A 53 11.60 15.99 -25.46
C LYS A 53 11.92 14.50 -25.32
N LEU A 54 11.29 13.79 -24.38
CA LEU A 54 11.43 12.34 -24.24
C LEU A 54 10.98 11.60 -25.50
N ASN A 55 9.86 12.03 -26.11
CA ASN A 55 9.37 11.49 -27.39
C ASN A 55 10.32 11.75 -28.56
N ALA A 56 11.04 12.87 -28.54
CA ALA A 56 12.00 13.25 -29.57
C ALA A 56 13.36 12.53 -29.44
N LEU A 57 13.63 11.85 -28.32
CA LEU A 57 14.86 11.10 -28.13
C LEU A 57 14.84 9.80 -28.96
N PRO A 58 15.99 9.39 -29.54
CA PRO A 58 16.09 8.19 -30.36
C PRO A 58 15.75 6.93 -29.54
N LYS A 59 14.62 6.30 -29.87
CA LYS A 59 14.11 5.10 -29.21
C LYS A 59 15.01 3.88 -29.55
N PRO A 60 15.35 2.99 -28.59
CA PRO A 60 16.09 1.77 -28.87
C PRO A 60 15.26 0.83 -29.78
N ALA A 61 15.96 -0.03 -30.53
CA ALA A 61 15.45 -0.67 -31.74
C ALA A 61 14.18 -1.55 -31.58
N ASP A 62 13.77 -1.95 -30.37
CA ASP A 62 12.62 -2.84 -30.18
C ASP A 62 11.64 -2.43 -29.06
N GLU A 63 11.69 -1.17 -28.57
CA GLU A 63 10.87 -0.73 -27.41
C GLU A 63 10.07 0.56 -27.68
N GLY A 64 9.69 0.80 -28.95
CA GLY A 64 8.98 2.02 -29.36
C GLY A 64 7.65 2.28 -28.62
N THR A 65 7.08 1.24 -28.00
CA THR A 65 5.83 1.24 -27.24
C THR A 65 6.01 1.17 -25.71
N MET A 66 7.20 0.87 -25.19
CA MET A 66 7.35 0.59 -23.74
C MET A 66 7.96 1.74 -22.93
N PHE A 67 8.79 2.61 -23.51
CA PHE A 67 9.48 3.65 -22.72
C PHE A 67 8.62 4.88 -22.39
N VAL A 68 7.75 5.29 -23.32
CA VAL A 68 6.83 6.42 -23.09
C VAL A 68 5.53 5.92 -22.47
N GLY A 69 5.16 4.66 -22.76
CA GLY A 69 4.10 3.95 -22.06
C GLY A 69 4.40 3.79 -20.58
N SER A 70 5.59 3.33 -20.18
CA SER A 70 5.91 3.07 -18.76
C SER A 70 6.00 4.31 -17.86
N MET A 71 6.33 5.49 -18.40
CA MET A 71 6.35 6.74 -17.63
C MET A 71 4.93 7.33 -17.47
N LEU A 72 4.09 7.16 -18.48
CA LEU A 72 2.68 7.58 -18.46
C LEU A 72 1.79 6.61 -17.69
N ASP A 73 2.06 5.32 -17.84
CA ASP A 73 1.59 4.26 -16.97
C ASP A 73 2.13 4.51 -15.58
N GLY A 74 3.38 4.92 -15.35
CA GLY A 74 3.86 5.36 -14.02
C GLY A 74 2.95 6.41 -13.39
N PHE A 75 2.61 7.46 -14.14
CA PHE A 75 1.71 8.54 -13.72
C PHE A 75 0.26 8.09 -13.38
N PHE A 76 -0.14 6.87 -13.80
CA PHE A 76 -1.46 6.27 -13.55
C PHE A 76 -1.43 4.76 -13.14
N GLY A 77 -0.28 4.21 -12.72
CA GLY A 77 0.03 2.78 -12.41
C GLY A 77 1.02 1.98 -13.33
N ASN A 78 2.21 1.65 -12.78
CA ASN A 78 3.15 0.50 -13.06
C ASN A 78 4.34 0.68 -14.04
N PHE A 79 5.50 1.12 -13.51
CA PHE A 79 6.71 1.62 -14.21
C PHE A 79 7.83 0.62 -14.62
N LEU A 80 7.80 -0.67 -14.27
CA LEU A 80 9.02 -1.51 -14.39
C LEU A 80 9.22 -2.21 -15.75
N GLY A 81 10.12 -1.67 -16.59
CA GLY A 81 10.85 -2.48 -17.58
C GLY A 81 11.50 -1.74 -18.75
N SER A 82 12.79 -1.38 -18.62
CA SER A 82 13.83 -1.74 -19.60
C SER A 82 15.19 -1.10 -19.29
N TYR A 83 16.19 -1.94 -19.02
CA TYR A 83 17.59 -1.59 -18.83
C TYR A 83 18.36 -2.60 -19.69
N HIS A 84 19.09 -2.15 -20.72
CA HIS A 84 20.36 -2.69 -21.28
C HIS A 84 20.57 -2.33 -22.77
N ARG A 85 21.58 -1.48 -23.07
CA ARG A 85 22.69 -1.71 -24.03
C ARG A 85 23.55 -0.44 -24.23
N GLY A 86 24.79 -0.44 -23.71
CA GLY A 86 25.63 0.72 -23.38
C GLY A 86 26.48 1.39 -24.49
N LEU A 87 27.04 2.53 -24.09
CA LEU A 87 28.00 3.46 -24.72
C LEU A 87 27.44 4.58 -25.62
N ASP A 88 26.56 4.34 -26.60
CA ASP A 88 25.70 5.42 -27.14
C ASP A 88 24.44 5.61 -26.27
N ALA A 89 24.13 4.58 -25.48
CA ALA A 89 23.08 4.62 -24.49
C ALA A 89 23.48 5.32 -23.20
N GLU A 90 24.75 5.59 -22.89
CA GLU A 90 25.08 6.33 -21.67
C GLU A 90 24.75 7.82 -21.82
N ALA A 91 25.08 8.42 -22.96
CA ALA A 91 24.67 9.79 -23.29
C ALA A 91 23.14 9.90 -23.42
N LYS A 92 22.49 8.92 -24.07
CA LYS A 92 21.02 8.85 -24.17
C LYS A 92 20.37 8.60 -22.80
N GLN A 93 20.91 7.71 -21.98
CA GLN A 93 20.44 7.44 -20.61
C GLN A 93 20.63 8.67 -19.71
N ASN A 94 21.73 9.40 -19.84
CA ASN A 94 21.95 10.64 -19.09
C ASN A 94 20.96 11.72 -19.53
N ALA A 95 20.72 11.88 -20.82
CA ALA A 95 19.68 12.79 -21.33
C ALA A 95 18.28 12.40 -20.84
N LEU A 96 17.96 11.09 -20.87
CA LEU A 96 16.72 10.54 -20.33
C LEU A 96 16.59 10.78 -18.82
N ASN A 97 17.65 10.56 -18.04
CA ASN A 97 17.66 10.78 -16.60
C ASN A 97 17.46 12.26 -16.26
N VAL A 98 18.04 13.19 -17.02
CA VAL A 98 17.87 14.64 -16.82
C VAL A 98 16.43 15.07 -17.09
N GLU A 99 15.83 14.60 -18.19
CA GLU A 99 14.44 14.92 -18.51
C GLU A 99 13.46 14.23 -17.54
N LEU A 100 13.77 13.02 -17.08
CA LEU A 100 13.00 12.32 -16.04
C LEU A 100 13.07 13.03 -14.69
N GLN A 101 14.23 13.53 -14.28
CA GLN A 101 14.38 14.37 -13.08
C GLN A 101 13.57 15.67 -13.19
N SER A 102 13.54 16.26 -14.39
CA SER A 102 12.77 17.48 -14.65
C SER A 102 11.27 17.22 -14.58
N ALA A 103 10.81 16.07 -15.08
CA ALA A 103 9.42 15.65 -14.92
C ALA A 103 9.08 15.39 -13.45
N ILE A 104 9.92 14.67 -12.69
CA ILE A 104 9.72 14.45 -11.25
C ILE A 104 9.61 15.79 -10.50
N ALA A 105 10.44 16.77 -10.83
CA ALA A 105 10.38 18.10 -10.20
C ALA A 105 9.05 18.83 -10.53
N ALA A 106 8.53 18.70 -11.75
CA ALA A 106 7.22 19.24 -12.10
C ALA A 106 6.08 18.57 -11.31
N VAL A 107 6.19 17.26 -11.06
CA VAL A 107 5.24 16.51 -10.22
C VAL A 107 5.32 16.96 -8.76
N ASP A 108 6.54 17.12 -8.22
CA ASP A 108 6.74 17.64 -6.87
C ASP A 108 6.10 19.04 -6.72
N GLN A 109 6.17 19.89 -7.76
CA GLN A 109 5.53 21.20 -7.79
C GLN A 109 3.99 21.11 -7.83
N LEU A 110 3.43 20.16 -8.59
CA LEU A 110 1.98 19.89 -8.59
C LEU A 110 1.52 19.39 -7.22
N GLU A 111 2.22 18.42 -6.62
CA GLU A 111 1.89 17.93 -5.27
C GLU A 111 1.91 19.07 -4.25
N ALA A 112 2.93 19.93 -4.30
CA ALA A 112 3.03 21.08 -3.41
C ALA A 112 1.85 22.07 -3.59
N ALA A 113 1.44 22.33 -4.84
CA ALA A 113 0.29 23.17 -5.13
C ALA A 113 -1.02 22.54 -4.62
N LEU A 114 -1.21 21.22 -4.81
CA LEU A 114 -2.38 20.50 -4.31
C LEU A 114 -2.48 20.59 -2.78
N LEU A 115 -1.36 20.51 -2.05
CA LEU A 115 -1.33 20.63 -0.59
C LEU A 115 -1.72 22.02 -0.06
N LEU A 116 -1.80 23.04 -0.92
CA LEU A 116 -2.28 24.37 -0.58
C LEU A 116 -3.79 24.54 -0.80
N LEU A 117 -4.44 23.65 -1.58
CA LEU A 117 -5.88 23.70 -1.82
C LEU A 117 -6.72 23.69 -0.53
N PRO A 118 -6.40 22.91 0.52
CA PRO A 118 -7.17 22.93 1.76
C PRO A 118 -7.26 24.33 2.39
N LYS A 119 -6.18 25.12 2.32
CA LYS A 119 -6.15 26.50 2.84
C LYS A 119 -7.12 27.41 2.07
N VAL A 120 -7.23 27.22 0.76
CA VAL A 120 -8.20 27.95 -0.05
C VAL A 120 -9.61 27.45 0.25
N ALA A 121 -9.82 26.13 0.29
CA ALA A 121 -11.13 25.52 0.56
C ALA A 121 -11.72 25.96 1.90
N GLU A 122 -10.88 26.10 2.94
CA GLU A 122 -11.27 26.59 4.27
C GLU A 122 -11.94 27.98 4.21
N LYS A 123 -11.50 28.88 3.32
CA LYS A 123 -12.11 30.22 3.19
C LYS A 123 -13.55 30.18 2.66
N TYR A 124 -13.89 29.15 1.89
CA TYR A 124 -15.17 29.00 1.22
C TYR A 124 -16.03 27.90 1.83
N SER A 125 -15.55 27.24 2.89
CA SER A 125 -16.28 26.19 3.58
C SER A 125 -17.21 26.73 4.66
N ALA A 126 -18.15 25.90 5.09
CA ALA A 126 -18.83 26.11 6.36
C ALA A 126 -17.81 26.14 7.52
N THR A 127 -18.23 26.67 8.67
CA THR A 127 -17.43 26.57 9.91
C THR A 127 -17.27 25.11 10.31
N LEU A 128 -16.08 24.74 10.77
CA LEU A 128 -15.81 23.41 11.30
C LEU A 128 -16.81 23.08 12.43
N SER A 129 -17.41 21.91 12.30
CA SER A 129 -18.38 21.35 13.22
C SER A 129 -18.05 19.88 13.47
N ASP A 130 -18.57 19.32 14.56
CA ASP A 130 -18.43 17.88 14.80
C ASP A 130 -19.20 17.09 13.74
N SER A 131 -18.59 16.02 13.26
CA SER A 131 -19.21 15.10 12.32
C SER A 131 -20.48 14.45 12.86
N THR A 132 -20.66 14.33 14.19
CA THR A 132 -21.84 13.70 14.82
C THR A 132 -22.22 12.34 14.19
N GLY A 133 -21.22 11.57 13.72
CA GLY A 133 -21.43 10.29 13.02
C GLY A 133 -21.98 10.40 11.58
N ARG A 134 -22.11 11.62 11.04
CA ARG A 134 -22.47 11.87 9.63
C ARG A 134 -21.46 11.26 8.68
N ILE A 135 -20.18 11.39 8.99
CA ILE A 135 -19.10 10.82 8.19
C ILE A 135 -18.53 9.64 8.97
N VAL A 136 -18.57 8.45 8.36
CA VAL A 136 -17.93 7.26 8.92
C VAL A 136 -16.65 6.97 8.17
N VAL A 137 -15.60 6.72 8.95
CA VAL A 137 -14.27 6.42 8.47
C VAL A 137 -14.00 4.95 8.71
N ASP A 138 -13.49 4.27 7.68
CA ASP A 138 -12.89 2.95 7.79
C ASP A 138 -11.57 2.96 7.01
N PHE A 139 -10.55 2.32 7.55
CA PHE A 139 -9.22 2.32 6.95
C PHE A 139 -8.59 0.95 7.10
N ASN A 140 -8.10 0.41 5.99
CA ASN A 140 -7.43 -0.88 5.95
C ASN A 140 -6.03 -0.69 5.39
N GLU A 141 -5.01 -0.99 6.20
CA GLU A 141 -3.62 -0.99 5.75
C GLU A 141 -3.35 -2.24 4.89
N SER A 142 -2.51 -2.08 3.86
CA SER A 142 -1.92 -3.15 3.08
C SER A 142 -1.20 -4.13 4.01
N TRP A 143 -1.68 -5.37 4.02
CA TRP A 143 -1.17 -6.40 4.92
C TRP A 143 -1.38 -7.78 4.33
N GLY A 144 -0.32 -8.59 4.33
CA GLY A 144 -0.40 -9.94 3.82
C GLY A 144 -0.89 -9.96 2.38
N TYR A 145 -1.95 -10.73 2.10
CA TYR A 145 -2.47 -10.87 0.75
C TYR A 145 -3.52 -9.81 0.33
N SER A 146 -3.84 -8.85 1.20
CA SER A 146 -4.89 -7.85 0.91
C SER A 146 -4.55 -6.89 -0.24
N GLY A 147 -3.31 -6.93 -0.74
CA GLY A 147 -2.84 -6.16 -1.87
C GLY A 147 -1.79 -5.12 -1.45
N PRO A 148 -1.21 -4.40 -2.42
CA PRO A 148 -0.08 -3.49 -2.18
C PRO A 148 -0.51 -2.11 -1.68
N ASN A 149 -1.82 -1.85 -1.55
CA ASN A 149 -2.38 -0.54 -1.29
C ASN A 149 -3.20 -0.54 -0.01
N ASP A 150 -3.12 0.56 0.72
CA ASP A 150 -4.04 0.86 1.80
C ASP A 150 -5.33 1.45 1.21
N TRP A 151 -6.44 1.23 1.90
CA TRP A 151 -7.75 1.66 1.46
C TRP A 151 -8.44 2.46 2.55
N LEU A 152 -8.77 3.71 2.22
CA LEU A 152 -9.64 4.56 3.02
C LEU A 152 -11.06 4.51 2.47
N VAL A 153 -12.03 4.30 3.34
CA VAL A 153 -13.46 4.44 3.04
C VAL A 153 -14.01 5.58 3.85
N LEU A 154 -14.64 6.53 3.15
CA LEU A 154 -15.41 7.59 3.78
C LEU A 154 -16.87 7.42 3.37
N GLN A 155 -17.77 7.23 4.34
CA GLN A 155 -19.20 7.12 4.10
C GLN A 155 -19.91 8.40 4.54
N ASN A 156 -20.63 9.06 3.63
CA ASN A 156 -21.54 10.15 3.98
C ASN A 156 -22.91 9.57 4.32
N ARG A 157 -23.31 9.64 5.58
CA ARG A 157 -24.65 9.25 6.08
C ARG A 157 -25.62 10.42 6.20
N GLY A 158 -25.15 11.64 5.92
CA GLY A 158 -26.00 12.83 5.94
C GLY A 158 -26.51 13.20 4.55
N GLU A 159 -26.89 14.46 4.40
CA GLU A 159 -27.29 15.03 3.12
C GLU A 159 -26.13 15.06 2.12
N THR A 160 -26.48 15.13 0.83
CA THR A 160 -25.51 15.31 -0.26
C THR A 160 -24.66 16.55 -0.02
N LEU A 161 -23.34 16.41 -0.16
CA LEU A 161 -22.38 17.52 -0.13
C LEU A 161 -21.91 17.85 -1.54
N LYS A 162 -21.52 19.10 -1.75
CA LYS A 162 -20.92 19.56 -3.01
C LYS A 162 -19.58 20.23 -2.75
N ASP A 163 -18.73 20.24 -3.77
CA ASP A 163 -17.46 20.95 -3.79
C ASP A 163 -16.58 20.61 -2.58
N CYS A 164 -16.46 19.32 -2.29
CA CYS A 164 -15.74 18.83 -1.13
C CYS A 164 -14.25 18.77 -1.41
N THR A 165 -13.46 19.52 -0.64
CA THR A 165 -12.02 19.29 -0.51
C THR A 165 -11.78 18.45 0.73
N ILE A 166 -11.15 17.29 0.58
CA ILE A 166 -10.86 16.37 1.68
C ILE A 166 -9.34 16.27 1.84
N LEU A 167 -8.83 16.75 2.96
CA LEU A 167 -7.44 16.56 3.37
C LEU A 167 -7.37 15.32 4.27
N VAL A 168 -6.58 14.33 3.87
CA VAL A 168 -6.26 13.15 4.68
C VAL A 168 -4.79 13.17 5.04
N GLN A 169 -4.51 13.21 6.34
CA GLN A 169 -3.17 13.13 6.89
C GLN A 169 -2.98 11.75 7.54
N LEU A 170 -2.03 10.97 7.04
CA LEU A 170 -1.65 9.68 7.60
C LEU A 170 -0.39 9.84 8.44
N THR A 171 -0.39 9.33 9.67
CA THR A 171 0.79 9.29 10.54
C THR A 171 1.24 7.85 10.76
N GLY A 172 2.48 7.54 10.38
CA GLY A 172 3.06 6.19 10.53
C GLY A 172 3.81 6.03 11.85
N ALA A 173 4.14 4.78 12.21
CA ALA A 173 4.82 4.44 13.47
C ALA A 173 6.18 5.15 13.68
N SER A 174 6.84 5.55 12.59
CA SER A 174 8.09 6.32 12.63
C SER A 174 7.91 7.84 12.82
N GLY A 175 6.66 8.31 12.98
CA GLY A 175 6.32 9.74 13.02
C GLY A 175 6.30 10.42 11.64
N LYS A 176 6.55 9.67 10.55
CA LYS A 176 6.40 10.18 9.18
C LYS A 176 4.94 10.49 8.90
N VAL A 177 4.71 11.63 8.25
CA VAL A 177 3.39 12.11 7.87
C VAL A 177 3.29 12.18 6.35
N ARG A 178 2.18 11.67 5.79
CA ARG A 178 1.80 11.90 4.39
C ARG A 178 0.43 12.57 4.34
N LYS A 179 0.32 13.62 3.53
CA LYS A 179 -0.92 14.34 3.26
C LYS A 179 -1.41 14.02 1.86
N ASN A 180 -2.69 13.73 1.73
CA ASN A 180 -3.37 13.48 0.46
C ASN A 180 -4.58 14.41 0.39
N VAL A 181 -4.76 15.08 -0.75
CA VAL A 181 -5.91 15.98 -0.99
C VAL A 181 -6.79 15.36 -2.05
N HIS A 182 -8.07 15.22 -1.75
CA HIS A 182 -9.08 14.71 -2.68
C HIS A 182 -10.12 15.79 -2.94
N PHE A 183 -10.71 15.74 -4.13
CA PHE A 183 -11.82 16.61 -4.49
C PHE A 183 -13.02 15.78 -4.93
N LEU A 184 -14.20 16.14 -4.44
CA LEU A 184 -15.47 15.58 -4.89
C LEU A 184 -16.39 16.74 -5.27
N GLU A 185 -16.73 16.85 -6.55
CA GLU A 185 -17.71 17.83 -7.01
C GLU A 185 -19.08 17.58 -6.34
N THR A 186 -19.48 16.32 -6.23
CA THR A 186 -20.69 15.91 -5.52
C THR A 186 -20.43 14.63 -4.74
N TRP A 187 -20.78 14.64 -3.45
CA TRP A 187 -20.77 13.48 -2.58
C TRP A 187 -22.20 13.15 -2.16
N PRO A 188 -22.85 12.16 -2.81
CA PRO A 188 -24.23 11.79 -2.53
C PRO A 188 -24.49 11.39 -1.07
N SER A 189 -25.74 11.53 -0.66
CA SER A 189 -26.23 10.97 0.60
C SER A 189 -26.14 9.44 0.61
N ASN A 190 -25.79 8.87 1.76
CA ASN A 190 -25.66 7.44 2.01
C ASN A 190 -24.69 6.70 1.06
N SER A 191 -23.70 7.39 0.52
CA SER A 191 -22.70 6.81 -0.37
C SER A 191 -21.30 6.76 0.25
N SER A 192 -20.56 5.72 -0.09
CA SER A 192 -19.16 5.57 0.26
C SER A 192 -18.25 5.99 -0.88
N MET A 193 -17.16 6.65 -0.53
CA MET A 193 -16.04 6.96 -1.42
C MET A 193 -14.80 6.20 -0.96
N TRP A 194 -13.97 5.82 -1.91
CA TRP A 194 -12.79 4.99 -1.68
C TRP A 194 -11.53 5.74 -2.11
N GLY A 195 -10.58 5.88 -1.20
CA GLY A 195 -9.25 6.39 -1.47
C GLY A 195 -8.24 5.23 -1.48
N ARG A 196 -7.50 5.09 -2.58
CA ARG A 196 -6.39 4.15 -2.69
C ARG A 196 -5.09 4.85 -2.31
N TYR A 197 -4.36 4.33 -1.32
CA TYR A 197 -3.04 4.84 -0.96
C TYR A 197 -1.95 3.80 -1.22
N GLN A 198 -0.94 4.19 -1.99
CA GLN A 198 0.09 3.31 -2.49
C GLN A 198 1.45 3.64 -1.89
N SER A 199 2.31 2.61 -1.82
CA SER A 199 3.69 2.74 -1.30
C SER A 199 4.60 3.61 -2.18
N GLY A 200 4.16 3.92 -3.41
CA GLY A 200 4.92 4.62 -4.42
C GLY A 200 5.88 3.68 -5.17
N GLU A 201 6.59 4.24 -6.13
CA GLU A 201 7.54 3.52 -6.99
C GLU A 201 8.94 4.11 -6.87
N GLU A 202 9.96 3.26 -6.94
CA GLU A 202 11.35 3.72 -6.90
C GLU A 202 11.82 4.14 -8.30
N VAL A 203 12.15 5.43 -8.45
CA VAL A 203 12.63 6.03 -9.68
C VAL A 203 13.89 6.83 -9.37
N LEU A 204 15.01 6.47 -9.99
CA LEU A 204 16.31 7.12 -9.80
C LEU A 204 16.73 7.27 -8.33
N GLY A 205 16.44 6.26 -7.49
CA GLY A 205 16.76 6.24 -6.06
C GLY A 205 15.85 7.12 -5.19
N ARG A 206 14.75 7.65 -5.73
CA ARG A 206 13.68 8.34 -5.00
C ARG A 206 12.38 7.56 -5.10
N THR A 207 11.59 7.52 -4.03
CA THR A 207 10.22 7.00 -4.10
C THR A 207 9.28 8.12 -4.55
N VAL A 208 8.64 7.96 -5.70
CA VAL A 208 7.63 8.90 -6.25
C VAL A 208 6.23 8.35 -6.03
N GLU A 209 5.22 9.22 -6.10
CA GLU A 209 3.77 8.88 -6.01
C GLU A 209 3.34 8.13 -4.75
N LYS A 210 4.16 8.19 -3.71
CA LYS A 210 3.86 7.58 -2.44
C LYS A 210 2.74 8.36 -1.77
N THR A 211 1.57 7.73 -1.63
CA THR A 211 0.40 8.32 -0.96
C THR A 211 0.12 7.70 0.41
N THR A 212 0.96 6.76 0.86
CA THR A 212 0.89 6.19 2.21
C THR A 212 2.16 6.37 3.06
N VAL A 213 2.08 5.98 4.33
CA VAL A 213 3.19 5.83 5.28
C VAL A 213 3.23 4.38 5.77
N THR A 214 4.41 3.92 6.19
CA THR A 214 4.56 2.55 6.71
C THR A 214 4.01 2.46 8.14
N GLN A 215 3.23 1.42 8.43
CA GLN A 215 2.65 1.15 9.75
C GLN A 215 1.81 2.34 10.22
N VAL A 216 0.74 2.63 9.47
CA VAL A 216 -0.21 3.69 9.81
C VAL A 216 -0.71 3.50 11.25
N GLN A 217 -0.69 4.56 12.05
CA GLN A 217 -1.17 4.57 13.44
C GLN A 217 -2.49 5.32 13.55
N GLU A 218 -2.62 6.42 12.83
CA GLU A 218 -3.76 7.31 12.87
C GLU A 218 -3.93 8.08 11.57
N LEU A 219 -5.14 8.61 11.39
CA LEU A 219 -5.51 9.50 10.31
C LEU A 219 -6.19 10.74 10.89
N ASP A 220 -5.75 11.93 10.46
CA ASP A 220 -6.52 13.16 10.61
C ASP A 220 -7.18 13.49 9.27
N ILE A 221 -8.50 13.54 9.24
CA ILE A 221 -9.28 13.81 8.04
C ILE A 221 -10.03 15.13 8.23
N THR A 222 -9.77 16.10 7.36
CA THR A 222 -10.51 17.35 7.34
C THR A 222 -11.30 17.46 6.03
N ILE A 223 -12.59 17.71 6.15
CA ILE A 223 -13.50 17.88 5.02
C ILE A 223 -13.95 19.33 5.00
N TYR A 224 -13.74 19.99 3.87
CA TYR A 224 -14.18 21.35 3.59
C TYR A 224 -15.22 21.32 2.48
N SER A 225 -16.41 21.82 2.76
CA SER A 225 -17.47 22.03 1.78
C SER A 225 -18.28 23.28 2.18
N PRO A 226 -18.90 24.00 1.23
CA PRO A 226 -19.73 25.17 1.54
C PRO A 226 -20.89 24.85 2.48
N GLN A 227 -21.40 23.60 2.47
CA GLN A 227 -22.55 23.20 3.29
C GLN A 227 -22.16 22.59 4.63
N PHE A 228 -20.94 22.08 4.75
CA PHE A 228 -20.50 21.31 5.91
C PHE A 228 -18.98 21.24 5.96
N ALA A 229 -18.41 21.41 7.15
CA ALA A 229 -17.00 21.19 7.38
C ALA A 229 -16.79 20.46 8.70
N THR A 230 -15.84 19.53 8.73
CA THR A 230 -15.52 18.73 9.92
C THR A 230 -14.07 18.30 9.92
N GLN A 231 -13.54 18.03 11.10
CA GLN A 231 -12.29 17.32 11.30
C GLN A 231 -12.57 16.02 12.07
N ILE A 232 -11.94 14.92 11.67
CA ILE A 232 -12.13 13.59 12.24
C ILE A 232 -10.75 13.02 12.53
N GLN A 233 -10.55 12.55 13.76
CA GLN A 233 -9.37 11.80 14.13
C GLN A 233 -9.73 10.32 14.21
N TYR A 234 -9.03 9.49 13.45
CA TYR A 234 -9.24 8.05 13.39
C TYR A 234 -7.98 7.33 13.86
N VAL A 235 -8.10 6.61 14.98
CA VAL A 235 -7.00 5.79 15.52
C VAL A 235 -7.11 4.40 14.91
N TYR A 236 -6.12 4.02 14.09
CA TYR A 236 -6.09 2.71 13.42
C TYR A 236 -5.29 1.66 14.21
N GLN A 237 -4.28 2.09 14.98
CA GLN A 237 -3.48 1.20 15.80
C GLN A 237 -4.31 0.41 16.83
N GLY A 238 -3.81 -0.77 17.22
CA GLY A 238 -4.45 -1.61 18.23
C GLY A 238 -5.67 -2.35 17.68
N ALA A 239 -6.84 -2.12 18.28
CA ALA A 239 -8.02 -2.96 18.07
C ALA A 239 -8.54 -2.98 16.61
N GLU A 240 -8.55 -1.84 15.90
CA GLU A 240 -8.99 -1.80 14.50
C GLU A 240 -8.03 -2.59 13.60
N LYS A 241 -6.72 -2.37 13.73
CA LYS A 241 -5.72 -3.17 13.02
C LYS A 241 -5.79 -4.66 13.34
N ASP A 242 -6.00 -5.02 14.61
CA ASP A 242 -6.14 -6.42 15.03
C ASP A 242 -7.37 -7.08 14.40
N LYS A 243 -8.49 -6.35 14.28
CA LYS A 243 -9.73 -6.79 13.63
C LYS A 243 -9.53 -7.00 12.13
N ASP A 244 -8.83 -6.12 11.44
CA ASP A 244 -8.58 -6.25 9.99
C ASP A 244 -7.66 -7.43 9.69
N ILE A 245 -6.59 -7.57 10.49
CA ILE A 245 -5.69 -8.74 10.36
C ILE A 245 -6.44 -10.03 10.70
N ALA A 246 -7.32 -10.04 11.71
CA ALA A 246 -8.16 -11.20 12.00
C ALA A 246 -9.06 -11.58 10.83
N GLN A 247 -9.65 -10.59 10.15
CA GLN A 247 -10.50 -10.81 9.00
C GLN A 247 -9.71 -11.37 7.81
N ILE A 248 -8.49 -10.89 7.56
CA ILE A 248 -7.59 -11.44 6.54
C ILE A 248 -7.16 -12.87 6.91
N CYS A 249 -6.88 -13.13 8.18
CA CYS A 249 -6.51 -14.45 8.68
C CYS A 249 -7.71 -15.41 8.88
N LYS A 250 -8.94 -15.02 8.53
CA LYS A 250 -10.13 -15.86 8.74
C LYS A 250 -10.04 -17.21 8.02
N ASP A 251 -9.48 -17.21 6.81
CA ASP A 251 -9.33 -18.41 5.99
C ASP A 251 -7.95 -19.05 6.16
N LEU A 252 -7.10 -18.52 7.06
CA LEU A 252 -5.78 -19.06 7.34
C LEU A 252 -5.91 -20.49 7.82
N SER A 253 -5.20 -21.41 7.18
CA SER A 253 -5.17 -22.81 7.59
C SER A 253 -3.78 -23.37 7.42
N PHE A 254 -3.51 -24.46 8.13
CA PHE A 254 -2.22 -25.09 8.11
C PHE A 254 -2.41 -26.60 8.03
N GLN A 255 -1.59 -27.24 7.22
CA GLN A 255 -1.42 -28.68 7.22
C GLN A 255 -0.03 -28.98 7.76
N GLY A 256 0.17 -30.10 8.45
CA GLY A 256 1.51 -30.44 8.88
C GLY A 256 1.69 -31.90 9.20
N ALA A 257 2.94 -32.26 9.41
CA ALA A 257 3.36 -33.58 9.85
C ALA A 257 4.41 -33.43 10.95
N TYR A 258 4.37 -34.34 11.93
CA TYR A 258 5.44 -34.46 12.92
C TYR A 258 6.59 -35.27 12.31
N GLN A 259 7.81 -34.80 12.52
CA GLN A 259 9.03 -35.52 12.17
C GLN A 259 9.54 -36.22 13.44
N PRO A 260 9.31 -37.55 13.58
CA PRO A 260 9.79 -38.30 14.73
C PRO A 260 11.31 -38.51 14.69
N TYR A 261 11.86 -38.90 15.84
CA TYR A 261 13.21 -39.48 15.89
C TYR A 261 13.12 -40.99 15.68
N GLU A 262 13.85 -41.50 14.70
CA GLU A 262 13.98 -42.94 14.46
C GLU A 262 15.35 -43.43 14.95
N SER A 263 15.33 -44.27 15.99
CA SER A 263 16.56 -44.88 16.51
C SER A 263 17.18 -45.80 15.44
N GLY A 264 18.49 -45.64 15.20
CA GLY A 264 19.23 -46.40 14.19
C GLY A 264 19.41 -45.69 12.84
N VAL A 265 18.69 -44.58 12.59
CA VAL A 265 18.93 -43.71 11.43
C VAL A 265 20.02 -42.70 11.79
N ILE A 266 21.21 -42.83 11.19
CA ILE A 266 22.41 -42.05 11.54
C ILE A 266 22.35 -40.61 10.97
N TRP A 267 21.45 -40.36 10.02
CA TRP A 267 21.46 -39.16 9.18
C TRP A 267 20.78 -37.94 9.82
N ASP A 268 19.68 -38.11 10.55
CA ASP A 268 18.99 -37.02 11.26
C ASP A 268 18.48 -37.49 12.61
N THR A 269 18.86 -36.77 13.67
CA THR A 269 18.43 -37.04 15.05
C THR A 269 17.51 -35.95 15.60
N GLN A 270 17.17 -34.96 14.77
CA GLN A 270 16.33 -33.84 15.16
C GLN A 270 14.87 -34.19 14.96
N ARG A 271 14.09 -34.00 16.03
CA ARG A 271 12.63 -34.06 15.98
C ARG A 271 12.11 -32.70 15.53
N GLY A 272 10.93 -32.65 14.94
CA GLY A 272 10.37 -31.38 14.53
C GLY A 272 8.95 -31.49 14.01
N ALA A 273 8.48 -30.40 13.43
CA ALA A 273 7.25 -30.40 12.65
C ALA A 273 7.53 -29.75 11.29
N GLN A 274 6.89 -30.26 10.26
CA GLN A 274 6.79 -29.60 8.97
C GLN A 274 5.37 -29.07 8.85
N ILE A 275 5.23 -27.78 8.60
CA ILE A 275 3.92 -27.14 8.48
C ILE A 275 3.89 -26.45 7.12
N THR A 276 2.79 -26.64 6.40
CA THR A 276 2.48 -26.04 5.11
C THR A 276 1.37 -25.01 5.29
N LEU A 277 1.58 -23.80 4.78
CA LEU A 277 0.56 -22.76 4.77
C LEU A 277 -0.50 -23.07 3.72
N ASN A 278 -1.76 -23.06 4.13
CA ASN A 278 -2.94 -23.22 3.28
C ASN A 278 -3.95 -22.08 3.54
N GLY A 279 -5.00 -22.06 2.71
CA GLY A 279 -6.12 -21.12 2.88
C GLY A 279 -5.87 -19.72 2.32
N VAL A 280 -4.82 -19.03 2.75
CA VAL A 280 -4.42 -17.70 2.24
C VAL A 280 -3.25 -17.79 1.28
N SER A 281 -3.08 -16.81 0.38
CA SER A 281 -1.98 -16.80 -0.60
C SER A 281 -0.62 -16.44 0.01
N TYR A 282 -0.61 -15.59 1.04
CA TYR A 282 0.59 -15.03 1.64
C TYR A 282 0.31 -14.49 3.05
N ILE A 283 1.25 -14.70 3.97
CA ILE A 283 1.37 -13.96 5.24
C ILE A 283 2.74 -13.27 5.30
N PRO A 284 2.80 -12.04 5.86
CA PRO A 284 4.03 -11.27 5.91
C PRO A 284 4.94 -11.77 7.04
N LYS A 285 5.97 -10.98 7.37
CA LYS A 285 6.88 -11.26 8.47
C LYS A 285 6.11 -11.66 9.72
N CYS A 286 6.47 -12.81 10.28
CA CYS A 286 5.77 -13.40 11.42
C CYS A 286 6.73 -14.12 12.36
N ARG A 287 6.30 -14.29 13.60
CA ARG A 287 6.90 -15.18 14.59
C ARG A 287 5.96 -16.35 14.82
N VAL A 288 6.49 -17.55 14.76
CA VAL A 288 5.78 -18.80 15.02
C VAL A 288 6.33 -19.42 16.29
N ASP A 289 5.51 -19.49 17.32
CA ASP A 289 5.80 -20.22 18.55
C ASP A 289 5.20 -21.63 18.42
N VAL A 290 6.03 -22.67 18.55
CA VAL A 290 5.60 -24.07 18.45
C VAL A 290 5.82 -24.77 19.78
N ALA A 291 4.78 -25.41 20.31
CA ALA A 291 4.80 -26.19 21.54
C ALA A 291 4.43 -27.66 21.29
N PHE A 292 5.35 -28.56 21.56
CA PHE A 292 5.17 -30.00 21.51
C PHE A 292 4.66 -30.47 22.86
N ARG A 293 3.55 -31.22 22.89
CA ARG A 293 2.90 -31.66 24.14
C ARG A 293 2.68 -33.17 24.19
N LYS A 294 2.68 -33.72 25.40
CA LYS A 294 2.30 -35.10 25.73
C LYS A 294 1.80 -35.17 27.16
N GLY A 295 0.50 -35.34 27.37
CA GLY A 295 -0.10 -35.24 28.71
C GLY A 295 0.27 -33.90 29.39
N GLU A 296 0.95 -33.96 30.54
CA GLU A 296 1.44 -32.77 31.27
C GLU A 296 2.80 -32.25 30.75
N GLN A 297 3.51 -33.01 29.91
CA GLN A 297 4.78 -32.59 29.34
C GLN A 297 4.56 -31.57 28.23
N SER A 298 5.35 -30.49 28.24
CA SER A 298 5.30 -29.45 27.22
C SER A 298 6.70 -28.88 26.99
N LYS A 299 7.08 -28.69 25.73
CA LYS A 299 8.31 -27.99 25.37
C LYS A 299 8.12 -27.20 24.09
N GLY A 300 8.61 -25.97 24.07
CA GLY A 300 8.38 -25.08 22.94
C GLY A 300 9.60 -24.25 22.55
N TRP A 301 9.54 -23.79 21.32
CA TRP A 301 10.55 -22.97 20.65
C TRP A 301 9.85 -21.96 19.75
N HIS A 302 10.60 -20.99 19.23
CA HIS A 302 10.07 -20.00 18.31
C HIS A 302 10.97 -19.82 17.09
N TRP A 303 10.35 -19.43 15.99
CA TRP A 303 11.01 -19.14 14.73
C TRP A 303 10.48 -17.83 14.17
N ASN A 304 11.38 -17.03 13.59
CA ASN A 304 11.02 -15.83 12.85
C ASN A 304 11.10 -16.14 11.37
N HIS A 305 10.10 -15.70 10.62
CA HIS A 305 10.06 -15.83 9.17
C HIS A 305 9.79 -14.47 8.55
N ASP A 306 10.46 -14.15 7.44
CA ASP A 306 10.24 -12.90 6.72
C ASP A 306 8.94 -12.90 5.93
N SER A 307 8.46 -14.08 5.53
CA SER A 307 7.14 -14.32 4.95
C SER A 307 6.83 -15.81 4.89
N TRP A 308 5.60 -16.14 4.54
CA TRP A 308 5.17 -17.50 4.25
C TRP A 308 4.12 -17.50 3.13
N MET A 309 4.39 -18.21 2.04
CA MET A 309 3.53 -18.32 0.86
C MET A 309 2.65 -19.58 0.88
N LYS A 310 1.51 -19.54 0.20
CA LYS A 310 0.63 -20.70 0.07
C LYS A 310 1.34 -21.90 -0.54
N GLY A 311 1.18 -23.07 0.07
CA GLY A 311 1.83 -24.31 -0.34
C GLY A 311 3.30 -24.39 0.07
N GLU A 312 3.90 -23.31 0.60
CA GLU A 312 5.25 -23.35 1.15
C GLU A 312 5.23 -24.12 2.47
N THR A 313 6.18 -25.03 2.62
CA THR A 313 6.38 -25.81 3.85
C THR A 313 7.58 -25.26 4.61
N LYS A 314 7.39 -24.99 5.90
CA LYS A 314 8.46 -24.59 6.83
C LYS A 314 8.73 -25.70 7.84
N SER A 315 10.01 -25.90 8.13
CA SER A 315 10.48 -26.91 9.08
C SER A 315 10.83 -26.28 10.43
N PHE A 316 10.29 -26.86 11.49
CA PHE A 316 10.44 -26.43 12.87
C PHE A 316 11.25 -27.48 13.64
N ASN A 317 12.54 -27.55 13.33
CA ASN A 317 13.44 -28.55 13.89
C ASN A 317 13.87 -28.18 15.30
N THR A 318 13.65 -29.09 16.24
CA THR A 318 14.08 -28.93 17.62
C THR A 318 15.60 -29.07 17.73
N PRO A 319 16.27 -28.35 18.64
CA PRO A 319 17.68 -28.57 18.93
C PRO A 319 17.95 -30.04 19.25
N LYS A 320 19.15 -30.54 18.94
CA LYS A 320 19.53 -31.92 19.24
C LYS A 320 19.39 -32.22 20.74
N GLY A 321 18.65 -33.29 21.08
CA GLY A 321 18.31 -33.62 22.47
C GLY A 321 17.34 -32.64 23.14
N GLY A 322 16.82 -31.66 22.39
CA GLY A 322 15.89 -30.66 22.85
C GLY A 322 14.53 -31.25 23.16
N LEU A 323 13.99 -32.13 22.32
CA LEU A 323 12.72 -32.82 22.57
C LEU A 323 12.98 -34.26 23.03
N THR A 324 12.59 -34.60 24.25
CA THR A 324 12.90 -35.90 24.90
C THR A 324 11.72 -36.87 24.92
N PHE A 325 10.59 -36.50 24.31
CA PHE A 325 9.36 -37.30 24.28
C PHE A 325 8.67 -37.20 22.92
N ASP A 326 7.93 -38.25 22.55
CA ASP A 326 7.05 -38.21 21.37
C ASP A 326 5.73 -37.53 21.70
N PRO A 327 5.43 -36.38 21.08
CA PRO A 327 4.24 -35.59 21.35
C PRO A 327 2.98 -36.29 20.81
N ASP A 328 1.84 -36.04 21.47
CA ASP A 328 0.50 -36.38 20.97
C ASP A 328 -0.13 -35.23 20.16
N ARG A 329 0.35 -34.00 20.39
CA ARG A 329 -0.03 -32.81 19.63
C ARG A 329 1.09 -31.79 19.57
N VAL A 330 1.02 -30.95 18.54
CA VAL A 330 1.87 -29.79 18.33
C VAL A 330 0.97 -28.57 18.22
N ASP A 331 1.00 -27.70 19.22
CA ASP A 331 0.32 -26.41 19.16
C ASP A 331 1.26 -25.40 18.51
N PHE A 332 0.72 -24.51 17.68
CA PHE A 332 1.48 -23.38 17.19
C PHE A 332 0.66 -22.09 17.19
N GLU A 333 1.34 -21.00 17.52
CA GLU A 333 0.82 -19.65 17.56
C GLU A 333 1.61 -18.81 16.57
N VAL A 334 0.91 -18.21 15.60
CA VAL A 334 1.48 -17.26 14.65
C VAL A 334 1.15 -15.86 15.13
N SER A 335 2.17 -15.03 15.29
CA SER A 335 2.07 -13.62 15.68
C SER A 335 2.75 -12.73 14.64
N PHE A 336 2.27 -11.50 14.53
CA PHE A 336 2.73 -10.56 13.51
C PHE A 336 3.24 -9.27 14.15
N PRO A 337 4.21 -8.58 13.53
CA PRO A 337 4.70 -7.30 14.02
C PRO A 337 3.58 -6.24 14.07
N ASN A 338 3.59 -5.43 15.12
CA ASN A 338 2.74 -4.23 15.28
C ASN A 338 1.22 -4.52 15.30
N THR A 339 0.85 -5.69 15.78
CA THR A 339 -0.53 -6.10 16.08
C THR A 339 -0.50 -7.04 17.29
N ASN A 340 -1.57 -7.07 18.07
CA ASN A 340 -1.73 -8.06 19.14
C ASN A 340 -2.47 -9.32 18.66
N TYR A 341 -2.92 -9.34 17.39
CA TYR A 341 -3.57 -10.49 16.81
C TYR A 341 -2.62 -11.69 16.75
N LYS A 342 -3.15 -12.84 17.17
CA LYS A 342 -2.47 -14.13 17.22
C LYS A 342 -3.36 -15.20 16.64
N TYR A 343 -2.86 -15.94 15.67
CA TYR A 343 -3.55 -17.09 15.12
C TYR A 343 -3.05 -18.36 15.82
N LYS A 344 -3.96 -19.21 16.31
CA LYS A 344 -3.62 -20.45 16.99
C LYS A 344 -4.16 -21.64 16.21
N SER A 345 -3.36 -22.69 16.11
CA SER A 345 -3.79 -23.96 15.55
C SER A 345 -3.04 -25.12 16.21
N THR A 346 -3.61 -26.30 16.09
CA THR A 346 -3.07 -27.53 16.69
C THR A 346 -2.99 -28.60 15.62
N LEU A 347 -1.83 -29.24 15.51
CA LEU A 347 -1.62 -30.46 14.75
C LEU A 347 -1.72 -31.65 15.71
N THR A 348 -2.63 -32.58 15.41
CA THR A 348 -2.68 -33.87 16.12
C THR A 348 -1.63 -34.80 15.53
N VAL A 349 -0.84 -35.46 16.38
CA VAL A 349 0.21 -36.38 15.94
C VAL A 349 -0.33 -37.81 16.03
N ASP A 350 -0.58 -38.43 14.88
CA ASP A 350 -0.90 -39.86 14.82
C ASP A 350 0.37 -40.67 14.56
N LEU A 351 0.93 -41.26 15.63
CA LEU A 351 2.10 -42.12 15.54
C LEU A 351 1.78 -43.51 14.96
N LYS A 352 0.51 -43.85 14.69
CA LYS A 352 0.10 -45.16 14.17
C LYS A 352 0.09 -45.26 12.64
N SER A 353 0.11 -44.13 11.93
CA SER A 353 0.35 -44.11 10.51
C SER A 353 1.82 -43.80 10.27
N GLY A 354 2.65 -44.82 10.02
CA GLY A 354 3.98 -44.64 9.44
C GLY A 354 3.89 -44.14 7.99
N LYS A 355 3.22 -43.02 7.77
CA LYS A 355 3.05 -42.30 6.52
C LYS A 355 3.12 -40.81 6.77
#